data_AF-A0A2U3LTJ9-F1
#
_entry.id   AF-A0A2U3LTJ9-F1
#
_cell.length_a   1.000
_cell.length_b   1.000
_cell.length_c   1.000
_cell.angle_alpha   90.00
_cell.angle_beta   90.00
_cell.angle_gamma   90.00
#
_symmetry.space_group_name_H-M   'P 1'
#
loop_
_entity.id
_entity.type
_entity.pdbx_description
1 polymer ?
#
loop_
_entity_poly.entity_id
_entity_poly.type
_entity_poly.pdbx_seq_one_letter_code
_entity_poly.pdbx_strand_id
1 'polypeptide(L)' 'MLVLLIEAFEDAHYSLEGSTPDSRLRSLMEEHGLRQRDLLEVFGSRGIASEVVSGKRAISKTQAKSLAARFHVPADLFL' A
#
# COMPACT_ATOMS: atom_id res chain seq x y z
N MET A 1 -20.93 -29.39 5.80
CA MET A 1 -20.02 -28.60 6.66
C MET A 1 -18.96 -27.99 5.76
N LEU A 2 -19.08 -26.69 5.49
CA LEU A 2 -18.19 -25.94 4.59
C LEU A 2 -17.05 -25.33 5.41
N VAL A 3 -15.95 -26.06 5.56
CA VAL A 3 -14.74 -25.57 6.24
C VAL A 3 -13.54 -25.86 5.35
N LEU A 4 -13.49 -25.26 4.15
CA LEU A 4 -12.38 -25.44 3.20
C LEU A 4 -12.31 -24.30 2.17
N LEU A 5 -12.56 -23.07 2.62
CA LEU A 5 -12.34 -21.86 1.81
C LEU A 5 -11.56 -20.80 2.59
N ILE A 6 -10.68 -21.23 3.50
CA ILE A 6 -9.84 -20.35 4.31
C ILE A 6 -8.34 -20.67 4.13
N GLU A 7 -7.98 -21.84 3.59
CA GLU A 7 -6.58 -22.22 3.35
C GLU A 7 -5.89 -21.46 2.20
N ALA A 8 -6.62 -20.64 1.44
CA ALA A 8 -6.04 -19.76 0.41
C ALA A 8 -5.97 -18.27 0.85
N PHE A 9 -6.22 -17.98 2.13
CA PHE A 9 -6.11 -16.62 2.67
C PHE A 9 -4.92 -16.43 3.63
N GLU A 10 -4.26 -17.52 4.05
CA GLU A 10 -3.19 -17.45 5.05
C GLU A 10 -1.77 -17.29 4.50
N ASP A 11 -1.57 -17.29 3.17
CA ASP A 11 -0.23 -17.09 2.57
C ASP A 11 0.01 -15.64 2.10
N ALA A 12 -1.00 -14.77 2.16
CA ALA A 12 -0.85 -13.35 1.78
C ALA A 12 -0.45 -12.42 2.95
N HIS A 13 -0.56 -12.91 4.21
CA HIS A 13 -0.34 -12.08 5.40
C HIS A 13 1.09 -12.13 5.96
N TYR A 14 1.98 -13.00 5.44
CA TYR A 14 3.26 -13.35 6.08
C TYR A 14 4.53 -12.80 5.39
N SER A 15 4.57 -11.53 5.00
CA SER A 15 5.84 -10.90 4.56
C SER A 15 6.05 -9.45 5.03
N LEU A 16 5.40 -9.05 6.13
CA LEU A 16 5.58 -7.72 6.73
C LEU A 16 6.76 -7.62 7.73
N GLU A 17 7.62 -8.65 7.87
CA GLU A 17 8.80 -8.58 8.74
C GLU A 17 10.01 -7.86 8.08
N GLY A 18 9.92 -7.51 6.79
CA GLY A 18 10.96 -6.77 6.04
C GLY A 18 10.40 -5.82 4.98
N SER A 19 9.14 -5.43 5.10
CA SER A 19 8.43 -4.67 4.06
C SER A 19 8.90 -3.22 4.00
N THR A 20 9.45 -2.80 2.86
CA THR A 20 9.71 -1.38 2.55
C THR A 20 8.39 -0.59 2.44
N PRO A 21 8.40 0.75 2.62
CA PRO A 21 7.18 1.57 2.51
C PRO A 21 6.39 1.36 1.22
N ASP A 22 7.08 1.09 0.09
CA ASP A 22 6.46 0.80 -1.21
C ASP A 22 5.74 -0.56 -1.24
N SER A 23 6.31 -1.60 -0.61
CA SER A 23 5.67 -2.92 -0.52
C SER A 23 4.41 -2.89 0.37
N ARG A 24 4.44 -2.12 1.47
CA ARG A 24 3.25 -1.88 2.32
C ARG A 24 2.17 -1.14 1.55
N LEU A 25 2.56 -0.09 0.81
CA LEU A 25 1.63 0.63 -0.05
C LEU A 25 0.99 -0.29 -1.08
N ARG A 26 1.77 -1.16 -1.72
CA ARG A 26 1.25 -2.14 -2.69
C ARG A 26 0.27 -3.12 -2.05
N SER A 27 0.59 -3.63 -0.87
CA SER A 27 -0.30 -4.54 -0.13
C SER A 27 -1.64 -3.86 0.19
N LEU A 28 -1.59 -2.61 0.68
CA LEU A 28 -2.79 -1.80 0.94
C LEU A 28 -3.56 -1.48 -0.35
N MET A 29 -2.87 -1.27 -1.47
CA MET A 29 -3.52 -1.09 -2.75
C MET A 29 -4.28 -2.35 -3.18
N GLU A 30 -3.68 -3.53 -3.03
CA GLU A 30 -4.31 -4.80 -3.37
C GLU A 30 -5.50 -5.12 -2.47
N GLU A 31 -5.35 -4.93 -1.15
CA GLU A 31 -6.41 -5.14 -0.16
C GLU A 31 -7.63 -4.22 -0.40
N HIS A 32 -7.38 -2.96 -0.76
CA HIS A 32 -8.44 -2.00 -1.07
C HIS A 32 -8.87 -1.99 -2.55
N GLY A 33 -8.29 -2.85 -3.40
CA GLY A 33 -8.57 -2.89 -4.84
C GLY A 33 -8.20 -1.60 -5.60
N LEU A 34 -7.29 -0.79 -5.05
CA LEU A 34 -6.85 0.48 -5.61
C LEU A 34 -5.75 0.28 -6.65
N ARG A 35 -5.74 1.13 -7.67
CA ARG A 35 -4.69 1.18 -8.69
C ARG A 35 -3.85 2.44 -8.51
N GLN A 36 -2.68 2.46 -9.15
CA GLN A 36 -1.79 3.64 -9.15
C GLN A 36 -2.50 4.92 -9.64
N ARG A 37 -3.56 4.78 -10.45
CA ARG A 37 -4.39 5.90 -10.92
C ARG A 37 -5.17 6.57 -9.78
N ASP A 38 -5.56 5.82 -8.76
CA ASP A 38 -6.36 6.32 -7.64
C ASP A 38 -5.47 7.05 -6.64
N LEU A 39 -4.18 6.70 -6.63
CA LEU A 39 -3.14 7.40 -5.89
C LEU A 39 -2.71 8.71 -6.56
N LEU A 40 -3.18 9.02 -7.77
CA LEU A 40 -2.88 10.30 -8.44
C LEU A 40 -3.42 11.50 -7.68
N GLU A 41 -4.52 11.32 -6.94
CA GLU A 41 -5.06 12.36 -6.07
C GLU A 41 -4.10 12.69 -4.92
N VAL A 42 -3.28 11.71 -4.50
CA VAL A 42 -2.29 11.87 -3.43
C VAL A 42 -0.95 12.36 -3.96
N PHE A 43 -0.48 11.81 -5.09
CA PHE A 43 0.84 12.09 -5.64
C PHE A 43 0.86 13.19 -6.72
N GLY A 44 -0.31 13.61 -7.20
CA GLY A 44 -0.50 14.62 -8.25
C GLY A 44 -0.15 14.17 -9.67
N SER A 45 0.71 13.15 -9.84
CA SER A 45 1.09 12.66 -11.17
C SER A 45 1.33 11.15 -11.23
N ARG A 46 1.13 10.58 -12.43
CA ARG A 46 1.35 9.14 -12.71
C ARG A 46 2.81 8.74 -12.56
N GLY A 47 3.74 9.63 -12.94
CA GLY A 47 5.17 9.38 -12.78
C GLY A 47 5.53 9.21 -11.31
N ILE A 48 5.11 10.15 -10.47
CA ILE A 48 5.41 10.12 -9.02
C ILE A 48 4.75 8.90 -8.37
N ALA A 49 3.48 8.62 -8.66
CA ALA A 49 2.80 7.45 -8.11
C ALA A 49 3.50 6.14 -8.49
N SER A 50 3.93 6.00 -9.75
CA SER A 50 4.66 4.83 -10.24
C SER A 50 6.03 4.70 -9.58
N GLU A 51 6.80 5.78 -9.49
CA GLU A 51 8.11 5.80 -8.84
C GLU A 51 7.99 5.37 -7.37
N VAL A 52 7.01 5.89 -6.65
CA VAL A 52 6.77 5.54 -5.24
C VAL A 52 6.35 4.08 -5.08
N VAL A 53 5.39 3.60 -5.90
CA VAL A 53 4.95 2.21 -5.85
C VAL A 53 6.05 1.23 -6.29
N SER A 54 7.01 1.68 -7.10
CA SER A 54 8.20 0.92 -7.50
C SER A 54 9.37 1.05 -6.52
N GLY A 55 9.25 1.81 -5.43
CA GLY A 55 10.33 2.07 -4.48
C GLY A 55 11.47 2.94 -5.01
N LYS A 56 11.37 3.49 -6.23
CA LYS A 56 12.37 4.42 -6.79
C LYS A 56 12.37 5.77 -6.07
N ARG A 57 11.24 6.13 -5.47
CA ARG A 57 11.07 7.39 -4.75
C ARG A 57 10.51 7.13 -3.37
N ALA A 58 11.15 7.72 -2.36
CA ALA A 58 10.66 7.67 -0.98
C ALA A 58 9.34 8.43 -0.84
N ILE A 59 8.48 7.95 0.06
CA ILE A 59 7.23 8.62 0.43
C ILE A 59 7.58 9.78 1.35
N SER A 60 7.19 11.00 0.97
CA SER A 60 7.36 12.17 1.85
C SER A 60 6.35 12.14 3.01
N LYS A 61 6.66 12.81 4.12
CA LYS A 61 5.73 12.92 5.28
C LYS A 61 4.33 13.43 4.89
N THR A 62 4.24 14.35 3.93
CA THR A 62 2.95 14.86 3.44
C THR A 62 2.17 13.78 2.70
N GLN A 63 2.83 13.00 1.85
CA GLN A 63 2.21 11.88 1.12
C GLN A 63 1.82 10.76 2.08
N ALA A 64 2.68 10.41 3.05
CA ALA A 64 2.39 9.43 4.08
C ALA A 64 1.12 9.79 4.87
N LYS A 65 0.93 11.07 5.23
CA LYS A 65 -0.29 11.56 5.90
C LYS A 65 -1.53 11.44 5.01
N SER A 66 -1.43 11.78 3.72
CA SER A 66 -2.54 11.65 2.79
C SER A 66 -2.92 10.18 2.54
N LEU A 67 -1.93 9.29 2.44
CA LEU A 67 -2.15 7.85 2.35
C LEU A 67 -2.79 7.32 3.64
N ALA A 68 -2.24 7.68 4.79
CA ALA A 68 -2.78 7.33 6.10
C ALA A 68 -4.25 7.73 6.26
N ALA A 69 -4.61 8.95 5.86
CA ALA A 69 -5.99 9.41 5.89
C ALA A 69 -6.91 8.63 4.94
N ARG A 70 -6.40 8.22 3.77
CA ARG A 70 -7.18 7.45 2.77
C ARG A 70 -7.39 6.01 3.21
N PHE A 71 -6.31 5.35 3.65
CA PHE A 71 -6.31 3.95 4.08
C PHE A 71 -6.77 3.77 5.53
N HIS A 72 -6.95 4.86 6.29
CA HIS A 72 -7.25 4.82 7.72
C HIS A 72 -6.19 4.07 8.53
N VAL A 73 -4.91 4.18 8.13
CA VAL A 73 -3.76 3.55 8.79
C VAL A 73 -2.79 4.60 9.32
N PRO A 74 -1.91 4.28 10.29
CA PRO A 74 -0.89 5.21 10.76
C PRO A 74 0.09 5.63 9.65
N ALA A 75 0.41 6.93 9.58
CA ALA A 75 1.36 7.46 8.60
C ALA A 75 2.78 6.90 8.76
N ASP A 76 3.12 6.47 9.98
CA ASP A 76 4.42 5.88 10.31
C ASP A 76 4.70 4.56 9.57
N LEU A 77 3.67 3.90 9.03
CA LEU A 77 3.85 2.72 8.17
C LEU A 77 4.55 3.06 6.85
N PHE A 78 4.47 4.31 6.41
CA PHE A 78 5.02 4.79 5.14
C PHE A 78 6.29 5.63 5.30
N LEU A 79 6.81 5.80 6.52
CA LEU A 79 7.99 6.60 6.83
C LEU A 79 9.28 5.77 6.91
#